data_AF-A0A3C1RAP4-F1
#
_entry.id   AF-A0A3C1RAP4-F1
#
_cell.length_a   1.000
_cell.length_b   1.000
_cell.length_c   1.000
_cell.angle_alpha   90.00
_cell.angle_beta   90.00
_cell.angle_gamma   90.00
#
_symmetry.space_group_name_H-M   'P 1'
#
loop_
_entity.id
_entity.type
_entity.pdbx_description
1 polymer ?
#
loop_
_entity_poly.entity_id
_entity_poly.type
_entity_poly.pdbx_seq_one_letter_code
_entity_poly.pdbx_strand_id
1 'polypeptide(L)'
;MYKVFVNEKKLLLSKQSENLEKTLGYENVTSLEIALDLLENTSVKELNVFGENIDEIWTEFQKLFRIIEAAGGIVNNPEGEILFIKRLGKWDLPKG
;
A
#
# COMPACT_ATOMS: atom_id res chain seq x y z
N MET A 1 0.87 9.63 -5.79
CA MET A 1 0.42 8.27 -6.09
C MET A 1 0.93 7.39 -4.97
N TYR A 2 0.07 6.60 -4.36
CA TYR A 2 0.42 5.73 -3.24
C TYR A 2 0.14 4.28 -3.60
N LYS A 3 1.05 3.39 -3.19
CA LYS A 3 0.92 1.95 -3.38
C LYS A 3 0.91 1.28 -2.02
N VAL A 4 -0.16 0.58 -1.73
CA VAL A 4 -0.38 -0.13 -0.46
C VAL A 4 -0.58 -1.61 -0.76
N PHE A 5 -0.10 -2.46 0.14
CA PHE A 5 -0.29 -3.89 0.04
C PHE A 5 -1.08 -4.40 1.25
N VAL A 6 -2.25 -4.98 1.00
CA VAL A 6 -3.12 -5.61 2.00
C VAL A 6 -3.13 -7.10 1.71
N ASN A 7 -2.59 -7.92 2.62
CA ASN A 7 -2.48 -9.38 2.44
C ASN A 7 -1.89 -9.79 1.07
N GLU A 8 -0.77 -9.15 0.70
CA GLU A 8 -0.08 -9.34 -0.60
C GLU A 8 -0.84 -8.87 -1.85
N LYS A 9 -2.05 -8.29 -1.68
CA LYS A 9 -2.84 -7.70 -2.76
C LYS A 9 -2.59 -6.20 -2.85
N LYS A 10 -2.56 -5.66 -4.07
CA LYS A 10 -2.15 -4.29 -4.37
C LYS A 10 -3.36 -3.36 -4.38
N LEU A 11 -3.32 -2.33 -3.54
CA LEU A 11 -4.17 -1.14 -3.63
C LEU A 11 -3.35 0.01 -4.20
N LEU A 12 -3.82 0.59 -5.29
CA LEU A 12 -3.21 1.77 -5.90
C LEU A 12 -4.13 2.98 -5.71
N LEU A 13 -3.59 4.05 -5.13
CA LEU A 13 -4.25 5.35 -5.03
C LEU A 13 -3.60 6.32 -6.03
N SER A 14 -4.37 6.80 -7.01
CA SER A 14 -3.87 7.60 -8.13
C SER A 14 -4.78 8.80 -8.44
N LYS A 15 -4.26 9.76 -9.20
CA LYS A 15 -5.06 10.93 -9.65
C LYS A 15 -6.07 10.57 -10.74
N GLN A 16 -5.74 9.57 -11.53
CA GLN A 16 -6.51 9.13 -12.70
C GLN A 16 -6.63 7.61 -12.68
N SER A 17 -7.67 7.09 -13.34
CA SER A 17 -7.91 5.65 -13.42
C SER A 17 -6.72 4.95 -14.06
N GLU A 18 -6.21 3.92 -13.39
CA GLU A 18 -5.27 2.97 -13.96
C GLU A 18 -5.99 1.64 -14.24
N ASN A 19 -5.57 0.99 -15.33
CA ASN A 19 -6.15 -0.26 -15.78
C ASN A 19 -5.58 -1.43 -14.96
N LEU A 20 -6.12 -1.59 -13.75
CA LEU A 20 -5.92 -2.75 -12.89
C LEU A 20 -7.14 -3.68 -12.97
N GLU A 21 -7.08 -4.84 -12.31
CA GLU A 21 -8.18 -5.83 -12.30
C GLU A 21 -9.52 -5.21 -11.86
N LYS A 22 -9.49 -4.31 -10.87
CA LYS A 22 -10.64 -3.51 -10.47
C LYS A 22 -10.27 -2.04 -10.34
N THR A 23 -11.18 -1.16 -10.75
CA THR A 23 -11.02 0.29 -10.62
C THR A 23 -12.27 0.88 -9.97
N LEU A 24 -12.09 1.83 -9.05
CA LEU A 24 -13.14 2.50 -8.30
C LEU A 24 -12.85 4.02 -8.25
N GLY A 25 -13.85 4.84 -8.55
CA GLY A 25 -13.75 6.28 -8.34
C GLY A 25 -13.87 6.62 -6.86
N TYR A 26 -13.04 7.53 -6.37
CA TYR A 26 -13.16 8.07 -5.02
C TYR A 26 -14.28 9.12 -4.97
N GLU A 27 -15.26 8.87 -4.11
CA GLU A 27 -16.33 9.84 -3.79
C GLU A 27 -16.24 10.29 -2.33
N ASN A 28 -15.97 9.35 -1.42
CA ASN A 28 -15.85 9.60 0.01
C ASN A 28 -15.15 8.39 0.68
N VAL A 29 -15.07 8.42 2.01
CA VAL A 29 -14.45 7.35 2.81
C VAL A 29 -15.02 5.95 2.54
N THR A 30 -16.32 5.83 2.22
CA THR A 30 -16.96 4.55 1.94
C THR A 30 -16.40 3.90 0.66
N SER A 31 -15.94 4.70 -0.32
CA SER A 31 -15.21 4.16 -1.49
C SER A 31 -13.94 3.42 -1.05
N LEU A 32 -13.24 3.92 -0.03
CA LEU A 32 -12.02 3.29 0.49
C LEU A 32 -12.34 2.04 1.32
N GLU A 33 -13.41 2.06 2.11
CA GLU A 33 -13.89 0.88 2.86
C GLU A 33 -14.28 -0.25 1.91
N ILE A 34 -15.02 0.04 0.84
CA ILE A 34 -15.36 -0.93 -0.21
C ILE A 34 -14.10 -1.48 -0.87
N ALA A 35 -13.12 -0.63 -1.19
CA ALA A 35 -11.87 -1.06 -1.79
C ALA A 35 -11.11 -2.05 -0.87
N LEU A 36 -11.08 -1.79 0.43
CA LEU A 36 -10.48 -2.70 1.42
C LEU A 36 -11.25 -4.01 1.53
N ASP A 37 -12.57 -3.96 1.64
CA ASP A 37 -13.43 -5.15 1.70
C ASP A 37 -13.25 -6.05 0.46
N LEU A 38 -13.20 -5.45 -0.73
CA LEU A 38 -12.92 -6.18 -1.97
C LEU A 38 -11.56 -6.87 -1.92
N LEU A 39 -10.53 -6.20 -1.42
CA LEU A 39 -9.20 -6.79 -1.30
C LEU A 39 -9.14 -7.87 -0.21
N GLU A 40 -9.87 -7.76 0.89
CA GLU A 40 -9.83 -8.76 1.96
C GLU A 40 -10.68 -9.99 1.63
N ASN A 41 -11.90 -9.78 1.12
CA ASN A 41 -12.94 -10.80 1.09
C ASN A 41 -13.20 -11.39 -0.31
N THR A 42 -12.50 -10.93 -1.35
CA THR A 42 -12.65 -11.47 -2.72
C THR A 42 -11.33 -11.96 -3.32
N SER A 43 -11.36 -12.51 -4.53
CA SER A 43 -10.17 -12.96 -5.26
C SER A 43 -9.38 -11.84 -5.94
N VAL A 44 -9.86 -10.59 -5.88
CA VAL A 44 -9.20 -9.43 -6.52
C VAL A 44 -7.79 -9.28 -5.98
N LYS A 45 -6.80 -9.18 -6.89
CA LYS A 45 -5.38 -9.02 -6.54
C LYS A 45 -4.90 -7.60 -6.66
N GLU A 46 -5.49 -6.84 -7.57
CA GLU A 46 -5.07 -5.47 -7.86
C GLU A 46 -6.27 -4.54 -8.01
N LEU A 47 -6.35 -3.51 -7.17
CA LEU A 47 -7.43 -2.54 -7.19
C LEU A 47 -6.88 -1.13 -7.25
N ASN A 48 -7.47 -0.29 -8.11
CA ASN A 48 -7.17 1.12 -8.18
C ASN A 48 -8.34 1.96 -7.63
N VAL A 49 -8.08 2.82 -6.65
CA VAL A 49 -8.96 3.92 -6.28
C VAL A 49 -8.37 5.21 -6.86
N PHE A 50 -9.16 5.98 -7.60
CA PHE A 50 -8.68 7.20 -8.25
C PHE A 50 -9.57 8.42 -8.00
N GLY A 51 -8.95 9.59 -7.94
CA GLY A 51 -9.64 10.89 -7.85
C GLY A 51 -8.66 12.05 -7.88
N GLU A 52 -9.12 13.25 -8.24
CA GLU A 52 -8.25 14.40 -8.54
C GLU A 52 -7.39 14.84 -7.34
N ASN A 53 -7.97 14.83 -6.13
CA ASN A 53 -7.33 15.26 -4.90
C ASN A 53 -6.64 14.10 -4.16
N ILE A 54 -5.50 13.64 -4.68
CA ILE A 54 -4.78 12.48 -4.12
C ILE A 54 -4.35 12.65 -2.66
N ASP A 55 -4.07 13.88 -2.22
CA ASP A 55 -3.61 14.17 -0.86
C ASP A 55 -4.75 14.00 0.16
N GLU A 56 -5.97 14.39 -0.22
CA GLU A 56 -7.19 14.13 0.56
C GLU A 56 -7.48 12.63 0.63
N ILE A 57 -7.45 11.91 -0.50
CA ILE A 57 -7.68 10.47 -0.56
C ILE A 57 -6.71 9.74 0.36
N TRP A 58 -5.43 10.14 0.34
CA TRP A 58 -4.41 9.56 1.21
C TRP A 58 -4.65 9.86 2.69
N THR A 59 -5.04 11.10 3.00
CA THR A 59 -5.35 11.52 4.37
C THR A 59 -6.54 10.74 4.93
N GLU A 60 -7.63 10.56 4.16
CA GLU A 60 -8.78 9.76 4.57
C GLU A 60 -8.43 8.28 4.69
N PHE A 61 -7.65 7.75 3.75
CA PHE A 61 -7.18 6.37 3.82
C PHE A 61 -6.37 6.10 5.09
N GLN A 62 -5.47 7.02 5.46
CA GLN A 62 -4.67 6.89 6.69
C GLN A 62 -5.55 6.88 7.96
N LYS A 63 -6.67 7.60 7.98
CA LYS A 63 -7.60 7.62 9.12
C LYS A 63 -8.31 6.28 9.36
N LEU A 64 -8.37 5.40 8.37
CA LEU A 64 -8.93 4.05 8.51
C LEU A 64 -8.04 3.12 9.35
N PHE A 65 -6.80 3.52 9.63
CA PHE A 65 -5.82 2.68 10.30
C PHE A 65 -5.17 3.39 11.49
N ARG A 66 -4.73 2.59 12.45
CA ARG A 66 -3.75 3.05 13.42
C ARG A 66 -2.36 3.03 12.76
N ILE A 67 -1.78 4.21 12.55
CA ILE A 67 -0.43 4.33 12.04
C ILE A 67 0.56 3.87 13.12
N ILE A 68 1.41 2.90 12.76
CA ILE A 68 2.54 2.46 13.57
C ILE A 68 3.79 2.85 12.80
N GLU A 69 4.54 3.79 13.35
CA GLU A 69 5.84 4.17 12.80
C GLU A 69 6.84 3.04 13.03
N ALA A 70 7.52 2.63 11.97
CA ALA A 70 8.61 1.67 12.03
C ALA A 70 9.89 2.36 11.59
N ALA A 71 10.97 2.19 12.34
CA ALA A 71 12.29 2.61 11.93
C ALA A 71 12.95 1.53 11.06
N GLY A 72 14.06 1.88 10.42
CA GLY A 72 14.80 0.96 9.57
C GLY A 72 15.72 1.71 8.63
N GLY A 73 16.40 0.99 7.77
CA GLY A 73 17.24 1.61 6.77
C GLY A 73 18.09 0.61 5.98
N ILE A 74 18.82 1.15 5.02
CA ILE A 74 19.83 0.40 4.29
C ILE A 74 21.12 0.46 5.11
N VAL A 75 21.67 -0.70 5.45
CA VAL A 75 22.96 -0.82 6.15
C VAL A 75 23.97 -1.36 5.15
N ASN A 76 25.07 -0.62 4.96
CA ASN A 76 26.14 -0.98 4.04
C ASN A 76 27.42 -1.30 4.81
N ASN A 77 28.22 -2.26 4.33
CA ASN A 77 29.60 -2.44 4.76
C ASN A 77 30.56 -1.50 3.97
N PRO A 78 31.86 -1.41 4.32
CA PRO A 78 32.83 -0.59 3.58
C PRO A 78 33.04 -1.00 2.11
N GLU A 79 32.66 -2.23 1.76
CA GLU A 79 32.76 -2.78 0.41
C GLU A 79 31.51 -2.47 -0.45
N GLY A 80 30.48 -1.86 0.14
CA GLY A 80 29.25 -1.46 -0.53
C GLY A 80 28.15 -2.53 -0.55
N GLU A 81 28.31 -3.62 0.20
CA GLU A 81 27.32 -4.69 0.31
C GLU A 81 26.20 -4.31 1.29
N ILE A 82 24.96 -4.71 0.97
CA ILE A 82 23.77 -4.38 1.76
C ILE A 82 23.43 -5.52 2.73
N LEU A 83 23.22 -5.20 4.01
CA LEU A 83 22.70 -6.15 4.99
C LEU A 83 21.21 -6.44 4.75
N PHE A 84 20.88 -7.71 4.57
CA PHE A 84 19.51 -8.21 4.55
C PHE A 84 19.23 -9.10 5.76
N ILE A 85 17.97 -9.15 6.20
CA ILE A 85 17.47 -10.11 7.18
C ILE A 85 16.60 -11.15 6.48
N LYS A 86 16.70 -12.42 6.87
CA LYS A 86 15.84 -13.50 6.36
C LYS A 86 14.90 -13.99 7.45
N ARG A 87 13.60 -13.87 7.20
CA ARG A 87 12.54 -14.26 8.15
C ARG A 87 11.35 -14.82 7.37
N LEU A 88 10.75 -15.89 7.88
CA LEU A 88 9.63 -16.58 7.23
C LEU A 88 9.90 -16.95 5.76
N GLY A 89 11.15 -17.33 5.44
CA GLY A 89 11.56 -17.72 4.08
C GLY A 89 11.79 -16.57 3.10
N LYS A 90 11.53 -15.31 3.49
CA LYS A 90 11.71 -14.12 2.65
C LYS A 90 12.88 -13.26 3.13
N TRP A 91 13.57 -12.62 2.18
CA TRP A 91 14.60 -11.61 2.46
C TRP A 91 13.97 -10.22 2.57
N ASP A 92 14.45 -9.42 3.50
CA ASP A 92 13.94 -8.08 3.77
C ASP A 92 15.05 -7.16 4.28
N LEU A 93 14.81 -5.85 4.29
CA LEU A 93 15.70 -4.88 4.91
C LEU A 93 15.56 -4.91 6.44
N PRO A 94 16.63 -4.60 7.18
CA PRO A 94 16.55 -4.42 8.63
C PRO A 94 15.61 -3.25 8.96
N LYS A 95 14.50 -3.57 9.62
CA LYS A 95 13.45 -2.64 10.03
C LYS A 95 12.76 -3.11 11.30
N GLY A 96 12.26 -2.16 12.11
CA GLY A 96 11.67 -2.37 13.42
C GLY A 96 11.01 -1.11 13.94
#